data_AF-A0A2G6E7K4-F1
#
_entry.id   AF-A0A2G6E7K4-F1
#
_cell.length_a   1.000
_cell.length_b   1.000
_cell.length_c   1.000
_cell.angle_alpha   90.00
_cell.angle_beta   90.00
_cell.angle_gamma   90.00
#
_symmetry.space_group_name_H-M   'P 1'
#
loop_
_entity.id
_entity.type
_entity.pdbx_description
1 polymer ?
#
loop_
_entity_poly.entity_id
_entity_poly.type
_entity_poly.pdbx_seq_one_letter_code
_entity_poly.pdbx_strand_id
1 'polypeptide(L)'
;MMFMELWRFVMKRLFGVLLAATLMCTGAHVYALDLGDNITLPDMISTGNGWYGSQEVDETEPGTVQGQNWDLEAFFLDDFTLSVVGGFDFINGEASNHASGDGNWHFGDIFISTAGYASYDPSAYPELNGNGQVNLDNTFGFDYVISFDRADDGKLDAGTMGYSVYSLTDDSILQSVYFDSFDRSGPYAYVDGGDFVENGTFEVIYDYDNLVGTNVLTGLDLSFLNTTDNVLFSVTEQCGNDVLVGDPVNPVPEPGTLLLLGAGLLGILGLGKRIKN
;
A
#
# COMPACT_ATOMS: atom_id res chain seq x y z
N MET A 1 52.04 -7.84 40.63
CA MET A 1 51.96 -7.39 39.22
C MET A 1 51.40 -8.48 38.30
N MET A 2 51.92 -9.71 38.33
CA MET A 2 51.45 -10.84 37.48
C MET A 2 49.95 -11.19 37.63
N PHE A 3 49.37 -11.05 38.82
CA PHE A 3 47.96 -11.38 39.08
C PHE A 3 46.97 -10.41 38.39
N MET A 4 47.32 -9.13 38.26
CA MET A 4 46.48 -8.13 37.59
C MET A 4 46.45 -8.30 36.06
N GLU A 5 47.57 -8.72 35.47
CA GLU A 5 47.67 -9.02 34.03
C GLU A 5 46.79 -10.21 33.65
N LEU A 6 46.84 -11.28 34.45
CA LEU A 6 46.02 -12.48 34.24
C LEU A 6 44.52 -12.17 34.38
N TRP A 7 44.13 -11.38 35.40
CA TRP A 7 42.74 -10.96 35.60
C TRP A 7 42.21 -10.13 34.43
N ARG A 8 43.00 -9.18 33.93
CA ARG A 8 42.64 -8.37 32.75
C ARG A 8 42.49 -9.21 31.49
N PHE A 9 43.33 -10.22 31.30
CA PHE A 9 43.25 -11.14 30.17
C PHE A 9 41.98 -11.99 30.21
N VAL A 10 41.65 -12.56 31.37
CA VAL A 10 40.44 -13.39 31.56
C VAL A 10 39.18 -12.56 31.40
N MET A 11 39.10 -11.36 32.02
CA MET A 11 37.94 -10.47 31.90
C MET A 11 37.67 -10.03 30.44
N LYS A 12 38.72 -9.74 29.66
CA LYS A 12 38.57 -9.37 28.24
C LYS A 12 38.00 -10.52 27.40
N ARG A 13 38.41 -11.76 27.65
CA ARG A 13 37.89 -12.93 26.94
C ARG A 13 36.48 -13.28 27.39
N LEU A 14 36.19 -13.21 28.70
CA LEU A 14 34.87 -13.48 29.24
C LEU A 14 33.85 -12.46 28.71
N PHE A 15 34.22 -11.18 28.66
CA PHE A 15 33.37 -10.13 28.10
C PHE A 15 33.14 -10.31 26.60
N GLY A 16 34.18 -10.71 25.85
CA GLY A 16 34.04 -11.01 24.41
C GLY A 16 33.12 -12.21 24.14
N VAL A 17 33.21 -13.27 24.95
CA VAL A 17 32.35 -14.45 24.84
C VAL A 17 30.91 -14.12 25.25
N LEU A 18 30.72 -13.36 26.33
CA LEU A 18 29.39 -12.90 26.75
C LEU A 18 28.74 -12.02 25.69
N LEU A 19 29.45 -11.03 25.13
CA LEU A 19 28.91 -10.18 24.07
C LEU A 19 28.53 -10.98 22.82
N ALA A 20 29.36 -11.94 22.41
CA ALA A 20 29.07 -12.83 21.28
C ALA A 20 27.86 -13.75 21.56
N ALA A 21 27.77 -14.30 22.78
CA ALA A 21 26.64 -15.13 23.19
C ALA A 21 25.34 -14.31 23.27
N THR A 22 25.38 -13.06 23.75
CA THR A 22 24.21 -12.18 23.76
C THR A 22 23.76 -11.85 22.33
N LEU A 23 24.69 -11.51 21.43
CA LEU A 23 24.38 -11.26 20.01
C LEU A 23 23.80 -12.49 19.30
N MET A 24 24.22 -13.70 19.69
CA MET A 24 23.67 -14.96 19.14
C MET A 24 22.33 -15.35 19.75
N CYS A 25 22.05 -14.97 21.01
CA CYS A 25 20.80 -15.28 21.69
C CYS A 25 19.70 -14.21 21.48
N THR A 26 20.04 -13.02 20.99
CA THR A 26 19.06 -11.96 20.63
C THR A 26 18.69 -11.95 19.16
N GLY A 27 19.02 -13.02 18.41
CA GLY A 27 18.48 -13.26 17.07
C GLY A 27 16.99 -13.60 17.12
N ALA A 28 16.18 -12.75 17.76
CA ALA A 28 14.76 -12.73 17.48
C ALA A 28 14.66 -12.49 15.97
N HIS A 29 14.21 -13.51 15.25
CA HIS A 29 13.79 -13.33 13.87
C HIS A 29 12.62 -12.36 13.90
N VAL A 30 12.93 -11.08 13.74
CA VAL A 30 11.93 -10.12 13.30
C VAL A 30 11.67 -10.54 11.86
N TYR A 31 10.65 -11.38 11.68
CA TYR A 31 10.07 -11.58 10.36
C TYR A 31 9.37 -10.25 10.07
N ALA A 32 10.09 -9.35 9.41
CA ALA A 32 9.42 -8.30 8.67
C ALA A 32 8.56 -9.03 7.63
N LEU A 33 7.28 -8.69 7.57
CA LEU A 33 6.44 -9.05 6.45
C LEU A 33 7.12 -8.49 5.21
N ASP A 34 7.56 -9.39 4.33
CA ASP A 34 8.15 -9.04 3.05
C ASP A 34 7.00 -8.85 2.08
N LEU A 35 6.71 -7.60 1.73
CA LEU A 35 5.65 -7.25 0.78
C LEU A 35 6.18 -7.09 -0.64
N GLY A 36 7.50 -7.23 -0.84
CA GLY A 36 8.17 -6.98 -2.10
C GLY A 36 8.48 -5.50 -2.35
N ASP A 37 8.50 -5.11 -3.62
CA ASP A 37 8.88 -3.77 -4.05
C ASP A 37 7.74 -2.77 -3.86
N ASN A 38 8.04 -1.57 -3.35
CA ASN A 38 7.07 -0.47 -3.34
C ASN A 38 6.94 0.08 -4.76
N ILE A 39 5.76 -0.09 -5.35
CA ILE A 39 5.45 0.30 -6.73
C ILE A 39 4.61 1.58 -6.80
N THR A 40 4.44 2.28 -5.69
CA THR A 40 3.54 3.43 -5.57
C THR A 40 4.04 4.63 -6.37
N LEU A 41 3.14 5.29 -7.07
CA LEU A 41 3.39 6.50 -7.83
C LEU A 41 2.61 7.68 -7.24
N PRO A 42 3.15 8.91 -7.31
CA PRO A 42 2.35 10.10 -7.08
C PRO A 42 1.19 10.17 -8.08
N ASP A 43 -0.02 10.36 -7.58
CA ASP A 43 -1.26 10.41 -8.34
C ASP A 43 -1.38 11.65 -9.28
N MET A 44 -0.49 12.63 -9.11
CA MET A 44 -0.45 13.91 -9.82
C MET A 44 -1.72 14.76 -9.73
N ILE A 45 -2.67 14.46 -8.83
CA ILE A 45 -3.87 15.30 -8.63
C ILE A 45 -3.48 16.56 -7.85
N SER A 46 -2.44 16.46 -7.04
CA SER A 46 -1.89 17.54 -6.22
C SER A 46 -0.47 17.96 -6.62
N THR A 47 -0.18 19.26 -6.50
CA THR A 47 1.20 19.79 -6.57
C THR A 47 1.54 20.62 -5.32
N GLY A 48 0.92 20.26 -4.19
CA GLY A 48 1.05 20.96 -2.91
C GLY A 48 2.41 20.78 -2.22
N ASN A 49 2.55 21.41 -1.05
CA ASN A 49 3.63 21.14 -0.09
C ASN A 49 2.97 20.82 1.26
N GLY A 50 3.27 19.66 1.85
CA GLY A 50 2.76 19.27 3.17
C GLY A 50 2.04 17.93 3.12
N TRP A 51 0.78 17.90 3.57
CA TRP A 51 -0.11 16.73 3.61
C TRP A 51 -0.82 16.44 2.27
N TYR A 52 -0.50 17.22 1.24
CA TYR A 52 -0.90 17.01 -0.15
C TYR A 52 0.29 17.44 -1.03
N GLY A 53 0.70 16.63 -2.02
CA GLY A 53 1.95 16.87 -2.72
C GLY A 53 2.31 15.84 -3.79
N SER A 54 3.62 15.65 -4.02
CA SER A 54 4.13 14.64 -4.95
C SER A 54 4.51 13.34 -4.22
N GLN A 55 3.86 13.06 -3.10
CA GLN A 55 4.26 12.04 -2.14
C GLN A 55 3.00 11.41 -1.57
N GLU A 56 2.91 10.08 -1.64
CA GLU A 56 1.72 9.31 -1.23
C GLU A 56 1.77 8.89 0.24
N VAL A 57 2.74 9.40 1.00
CA VAL A 57 2.93 9.11 2.43
C VAL A 57 2.38 10.27 3.23
N ASP A 58 1.49 9.98 4.18
CA ASP A 58 0.77 10.99 4.98
C ASP A 58 0.00 11.97 4.07
N GLU A 59 -0.56 11.48 2.95
CA GLU A 59 -1.28 12.28 1.97
C GLU A 59 -2.78 11.99 1.98
N THR A 60 -3.57 13.04 1.72
CA THR A 60 -4.95 12.89 1.24
C THR A 60 -5.21 13.98 0.21
N GLU A 61 -6.23 13.80 -0.65
CA GLU A 61 -6.51 14.75 -1.72
C GLU A 61 -6.76 16.20 -1.26
N PRO A 62 -6.45 17.21 -2.10
CA PRO A 62 -6.71 18.61 -1.76
C PRO A 62 -8.17 18.89 -1.40
N GLY A 63 -8.41 19.21 -0.12
CA GLY A 63 -9.73 19.56 0.39
C GLY A 63 -10.47 18.39 1.05
N THR A 64 -9.80 17.27 1.26
CA THR A 64 -10.35 16.09 1.94
C THR A 64 -10.03 16.07 3.44
N VAL A 65 -10.52 15.02 4.11
CA VAL A 65 -10.30 14.84 5.55
C VAL A 65 -8.90 14.27 5.75
N GLN A 66 -8.11 14.97 6.54
CA GLN A 66 -6.77 14.53 6.92
C GLN A 66 -6.84 13.50 8.06
N GLY A 67 -5.96 12.53 8.01
CA GLY A 67 -5.68 11.64 9.13
C GLY A 67 -5.25 10.27 8.62
N GLN A 68 -4.43 9.61 9.43
CA GLN A 68 -3.92 8.26 9.14
C GLN A 68 -5.02 7.27 8.73
N ASN A 69 -6.19 7.37 9.36
CA ASN A 69 -7.35 6.51 9.12
C ASN A 69 -8.06 6.75 7.77
N TRP A 70 -7.61 7.74 7.00
CA TRP A 70 -8.13 8.14 5.69
C TRP A 70 -7.08 8.06 4.57
N ASP A 71 -5.92 7.49 4.90
CA ASP A 71 -4.72 7.50 4.07
C ASP A 71 -4.46 6.09 3.51
N LEU A 72 -4.44 6.00 2.18
CA LEU A 72 -3.98 4.89 1.37
C LEU A 72 -2.55 5.20 0.92
N GLU A 73 -1.59 4.42 1.42
CA GLU A 73 -0.20 4.90 1.38
C GLU A 73 0.67 4.25 0.33
N ALA A 74 0.45 2.95 0.08
CA ALA A 74 1.34 2.24 -0.80
C ALA A 74 0.78 0.96 -1.41
N PHE A 75 1.14 0.75 -2.67
CA PHE A 75 1.14 -0.56 -3.30
C PHE A 75 2.52 -1.21 -3.15
N PHE A 76 2.51 -2.49 -2.81
CA PHE A 76 3.67 -3.35 -2.83
C PHE A 76 3.42 -4.57 -3.72
N LEU A 77 4.46 -5.03 -4.40
CA LEU A 77 4.40 -6.18 -5.28
C LEU A 77 5.56 -7.14 -5.02
N ASP A 78 5.23 -8.37 -4.64
CA ASP A 78 6.16 -9.50 -4.52
C ASP A 78 5.80 -10.58 -5.55
N ASP A 79 6.60 -10.69 -6.61
CA ASP A 79 6.31 -11.47 -7.81
C ASP A 79 4.93 -11.14 -8.43
N PHE A 80 3.90 -11.92 -8.11
CA PHE A 80 2.51 -11.74 -8.55
C PHE A 80 1.57 -11.44 -7.38
N THR A 81 2.09 -11.23 -6.17
CA THR A 81 1.27 -10.92 -4.99
C THR A 81 1.22 -9.41 -4.79
N LEU A 82 0.06 -8.81 -5.04
CA LEU A 82 -0.18 -7.40 -4.77
C LEU A 82 -0.64 -7.20 -3.33
N SER A 83 -0.12 -6.15 -2.70
CA SER A 83 -0.52 -5.70 -1.37
C SER A 83 -0.80 -4.20 -1.37
N VAL A 84 -1.75 -3.79 -0.54
CA VAL A 84 -2.10 -2.40 -0.27
C VAL A 84 -1.84 -2.10 1.19
N VAL A 85 -1.22 -0.97 1.47
CA VAL A 85 -0.90 -0.51 2.83
C VAL A 85 -1.50 0.86 3.02
N GLY A 86 -2.04 1.11 4.21
CA GLY A 86 -2.55 2.41 4.61
C GLY A 86 -2.97 2.40 6.07
N GLY A 87 -3.44 3.53 6.60
CA GLY A 87 -4.11 3.54 7.90
C GLY A 87 -5.62 3.35 7.82
N PHE A 88 -6.19 3.37 6.61
CA PHE A 88 -7.61 3.08 6.38
C PHE A 88 -8.00 1.68 6.83
N ASP A 89 -9.16 1.52 7.48
CA ASP A 89 -9.69 0.19 7.82
C ASP A 89 -10.32 -0.44 6.57
N PHE A 90 -9.57 -1.28 5.87
CA PHE A 90 -10.02 -1.90 4.62
C PHE A 90 -11.32 -2.69 4.75
N ILE A 91 -11.62 -3.27 5.92
CA ILE A 91 -12.85 -4.05 6.12
C ILE A 91 -14.01 -3.14 6.51
N ASN A 92 -13.85 -2.36 7.58
CA ASN A 92 -14.97 -1.62 8.15
C ASN A 92 -15.19 -0.26 7.49
N GLY A 93 -14.20 0.24 6.75
CA GLY A 93 -14.17 1.61 6.30
C GLY A 93 -13.99 2.60 7.45
N GLU A 94 -14.06 3.89 7.13
CA GLU A 94 -13.88 4.96 8.10
C GLU A 94 -15.16 5.77 8.31
N ALA A 95 -15.46 6.09 9.57
CA ALA A 95 -16.71 6.73 9.95
C ALA A 95 -16.72 8.22 9.55
N SER A 96 -17.82 8.68 8.93
CA SER A 96 -18.00 10.08 8.57
C SER A 96 -19.42 10.55 8.82
N ASN A 97 -19.57 11.81 9.25
CA ASN A 97 -20.87 12.48 9.33
C ASN A 97 -21.48 12.75 7.94
N HIS A 98 -20.71 12.55 6.87
CA HIS A 98 -21.17 12.70 5.49
C HIS A 98 -21.39 11.37 4.77
N ALA A 99 -21.02 10.24 5.38
CA ALA A 99 -21.24 8.92 4.83
C ALA A 99 -22.74 8.64 4.65
N SER A 100 -23.07 8.00 3.53
CA SER A 100 -24.40 7.47 3.27
C SER A 100 -24.51 6.03 3.80
N GLY A 101 -25.70 5.61 4.22
CA GLY A 101 -25.92 4.22 4.63
C GLY A 101 -25.56 3.97 6.09
N ASP A 102 -24.55 3.13 6.34
CA ASP A 102 -24.16 2.65 7.66
C ASP A 102 -23.35 3.68 8.48
N GLY A 103 -22.95 4.79 7.84
CA GLY A 103 -22.18 5.87 8.45
C GLY A 103 -20.68 5.79 8.20
N ASN A 104 -20.22 4.84 7.37
CA ASN A 104 -18.82 4.68 6.99
C ASN A 104 -18.62 4.91 5.48
N TRP A 105 -17.42 5.33 5.11
CA TRP A 105 -16.92 5.26 3.74
C TRP A 105 -16.08 4.00 3.61
N HIS A 106 -16.20 3.27 2.50
CA HIS A 106 -15.56 1.96 2.36
C HIS A 106 -14.40 1.97 1.35
N PHE A 107 -13.56 0.94 1.43
CA PHE A 107 -12.45 0.70 0.50
C PHE A 107 -12.97 0.27 -0.88
N GLY A 108 -12.35 0.76 -1.95
CA GLY A 108 -12.75 0.49 -3.34
C GLY A 108 -12.24 -0.82 -3.90
N ASP A 109 -12.66 -1.08 -5.14
CA ASP A 109 -12.12 -2.16 -5.97
C ASP A 109 -10.82 -1.69 -6.64
N ILE A 110 -9.90 -2.62 -6.95
CA ILE A 110 -8.61 -2.26 -7.58
C ILE A 110 -8.75 -2.41 -9.09
N PHE A 111 -8.60 -1.29 -9.80
CA PHE A 111 -8.64 -1.22 -11.25
C PHE A 111 -7.24 -1.36 -11.85
N ILE A 112 -7.16 -2.05 -12.98
CA ILE A 112 -5.88 -2.44 -13.60
C ILE A 112 -5.87 -2.04 -15.07
N SER A 113 -4.86 -1.31 -15.50
CA SER A 113 -4.55 -1.06 -16.92
C SER A 113 -3.27 -1.78 -17.32
N THR A 114 -3.30 -2.49 -18.45
CA THR A 114 -2.14 -3.15 -19.07
C THR A 114 -1.45 -2.29 -20.12
N ALA A 115 -1.96 -1.06 -20.35
CA ALA A 115 -1.27 -0.03 -21.13
C ALA A 115 -0.24 0.75 -20.29
N GLY A 116 -0.17 0.50 -18.97
CA GLY A 116 0.72 1.14 -18.01
C GLY A 116 0.37 2.60 -17.72
N TYR A 117 1.29 3.33 -17.08
CA TYR A 117 1.09 4.73 -16.67
C TYR A 117 0.73 5.69 -17.80
N ALA A 118 1.06 5.36 -19.05
CA ALA A 118 0.71 6.20 -20.20
C ALA A 118 -0.81 6.39 -20.39
N SER A 119 -1.64 5.54 -19.78
CA SER A 119 -3.10 5.68 -19.79
C SER A 119 -3.67 6.46 -18.60
N TYR A 120 -2.86 6.77 -17.59
CA TYR A 120 -3.35 7.46 -16.40
C TYR A 120 -3.43 8.97 -16.63
N ASP A 121 -4.67 9.48 -16.69
CA ASP A 121 -4.97 10.90 -16.81
C ASP A 121 -6.21 11.24 -15.96
N PRO A 122 -6.02 11.69 -14.71
CA PRO A 122 -7.13 12.11 -13.85
C PRO A 122 -7.97 13.24 -14.45
N SER A 123 -7.42 14.01 -15.39
CA SER A 123 -8.14 15.09 -16.07
C SER A 123 -9.09 14.59 -17.17
N ALA A 124 -8.97 13.33 -17.58
CA ALA A 124 -9.86 12.69 -18.53
C ALA A 124 -11.15 12.15 -17.87
N TYR A 125 -11.23 12.18 -16.54
CA TYR A 125 -12.36 11.61 -15.82
C TYR A 125 -13.60 12.51 -15.97
N PRO A 126 -14.80 11.92 -16.14
CA PRO A 126 -16.01 12.68 -16.37
C PRO A 126 -16.38 13.51 -15.14
N GLU A 127 -16.68 14.79 -15.34
CA GLU A 127 -17.15 15.64 -14.25
C GLU A 127 -18.49 15.13 -13.69
N LEU A 128 -18.53 14.89 -12.38
CA LEU A 128 -19.76 14.52 -11.70
C LEU A 128 -20.64 15.76 -11.48
N ASN A 129 -21.96 15.57 -11.53
CA ASN A 129 -22.92 16.66 -11.33
C ASN A 129 -23.67 16.49 -10.00
N GLY A 130 -23.01 16.88 -8.91
CA GLY A 130 -23.52 16.74 -7.55
C GLY A 130 -23.08 15.45 -6.87
N ASN A 131 -23.23 15.44 -5.54
CA ASN A 131 -22.90 14.29 -4.72
C ASN A 131 -23.87 13.11 -4.93
N GLY A 132 -23.32 11.90 -4.76
CA GLY A 132 -24.01 10.64 -4.93
C GLY A 132 -23.30 9.78 -5.98
N GLN A 133 -23.22 8.48 -5.71
CA GLN A 133 -22.59 7.55 -6.63
C GLN A 133 -23.47 7.36 -7.87
N VAL A 134 -22.84 7.43 -9.05
CA VAL A 134 -23.50 7.17 -10.33
C VAL A 134 -22.76 6.07 -11.07
N ASN A 135 -23.49 5.38 -11.94
CA ASN A 135 -22.89 4.41 -12.83
C ASN A 135 -22.14 5.13 -13.96
N LEU A 136 -20.96 4.63 -14.28
CA LEU A 136 -20.04 5.15 -15.28
C LEU A 136 -19.74 4.04 -16.29
N ASP A 137 -19.62 4.39 -17.56
CA ASP A 137 -19.06 3.47 -18.56
C ASP A 137 -17.53 3.40 -18.37
N ASN A 138 -16.90 2.27 -18.70
CA ASN A 138 -15.45 2.13 -18.63
C ASN A 138 -14.74 2.89 -19.76
N THR A 139 -14.72 4.22 -19.68
CA THR A 139 -13.97 5.09 -20.58
C THR A 139 -12.57 5.44 -20.05
N PHE A 140 -12.18 4.84 -18.94
CA PHE A 140 -10.96 5.12 -18.19
C PHE A 140 -9.73 4.38 -18.73
N GLY A 141 -9.95 3.38 -19.58
CA GLY A 141 -8.88 2.55 -20.14
C GLY A 141 -8.40 1.44 -19.20
N PHE A 142 -9.23 1.04 -18.23
CA PHE A 142 -8.94 -0.14 -17.42
C PHE A 142 -9.28 -1.42 -18.18
N ASP A 143 -8.39 -2.40 -18.10
CA ASP A 143 -8.52 -3.71 -18.74
C ASP A 143 -9.04 -4.79 -17.78
N TYR A 144 -8.80 -4.63 -16.46
CA TYR A 144 -9.27 -5.55 -15.44
C TYR A 144 -9.69 -4.82 -14.17
N VAL A 145 -10.46 -5.52 -13.33
CA VAL A 145 -10.76 -5.12 -11.96
C VAL A 145 -10.66 -6.32 -11.02
N ILE A 146 -10.07 -6.10 -9.85
CA ILE A 146 -10.20 -6.96 -8.68
C ILE A 146 -11.36 -6.41 -7.86
N SER A 147 -12.52 -7.06 -7.97
CA SER A 147 -13.74 -6.68 -7.25
C SER A 147 -13.87 -7.50 -5.98
N PHE A 148 -13.89 -6.82 -4.83
CA PHE A 148 -13.94 -7.50 -3.55
C PHE A 148 -15.34 -7.97 -3.20
N ASP A 149 -15.45 -9.11 -2.53
CA ASP A 149 -16.71 -9.58 -1.98
C ASP A 149 -17.17 -8.64 -0.86
N ARG A 150 -18.38 -8.10 -1.00
CA ARG A 150 -18.95 -7.14 -0.05
C ARG A 150 -20.18 -7.70 0.66
N ALA A 151 -20.33 -7.35 1.92
CA ALA A 151 -21.55 -7.57 2.68
C ALA A 151 -22.65 -6.59 2.25
N ASP A 152 -23.89 -6.83 2.71
CA ASP A 152 -25.06 -5.99 2.38
C ASP A 152 -24.91 -4.51 2.80
N ASP A 153 -23.99 -4.22 3.73
CA ASP A 153 -23.68 -2.88 4.21
C ASP A 153 -22.52 -2.21 3.46
N GLY A 154 -21.97 -2.84 2.41
CA GLY A 154 -20.90 -2.27 1.56
C GLY A 154 -19.48 -2.52 2.06
N LYS A 155 -19.33 -3.01 3.30
CA LYS A 155 -18.05 -3.45 3.87
C LYS A 155 -17.51 -4.66 3.12
N LEU A 156 -16.18 -4.85 3.18
CA LEU A 156 -15.61 -6.11 2.72
C LEU A 156 -16.12 -7.24 3.61
N ASP A 157 -16.47 -8.37 3.01
CA ASP A 157 -16.99 -9.52 3.75
C ASP A 157 -15.86 -10.22 4.51
N ALA A 158 -15.69 -9.84 5.78
CA ALA A 158 -14.71 -10.42 6.70
C ALA A 158 -14.88 -11.95 6.91
N GLY A 159 -16.04 -12.51 6.56
CA GLY A 159 -16.28 -13.95 6.64
C GLY A 159 -15.69 -14.73 5.46
N THR A 160 -15.66 -14.11 4.28
CA THR A 160 -15.18 -14.75 3.04
C THR A 160 -13.77 -14.30 2.69
N MET A 161 -13.44 -13.02 2.91
CA MET A 161 -12.20 -12.38 2.49
C MET A 161 -11.87 -12.72 1.03
N GLY A 162 -12.90 -12.68 0.18
CA GLY A 162 -12.83 -13.11 -1.21
C GLY A 162 -12.81 -11.94 -2.19
N TYR A 163 -12.33 -12.20 -3.38
CA TYR A 163 -12.44 -11.28 -4.51
C TYR A 163 -12.69 -12.07 -5.80
N SER A 164 -13.22 -11.36 -6.79
CA SER A 164 -13.38 -11.83 -8.16
C SER A 164 -12.65 -10.90 -9.11
N VAL A 165 -12.03 -11.48 -10.14
CA VAL A 165 -11.35 -10.74 -11.19
C VAL A 165 -12.21 -10.75 -12.45
N TYR A 166 -12.41 -9.58 -13.03
CA TYR A 166 -13.11 -9.42 -14.31
C TYR A 166 -12.20 -8.71 -15.29
N SER A 167 -12.19 -9.19 -16.54
CA SER A 167 -11.68 -8.41 -17.66
C SER A 167 -12.76 -7.41 -18.08
N LEU A 168 -12.38 -6.15 -18.21
CA LEU A 168 -13.27 -5.05 -18.50
C LEU A 168 -13.31 -4.80 -20.01
N THR A 169 -14.44 -4.27 -20.44
CA THR A 169 -14.67 -3.80 -21.82
C THR A 169 -15.25 -2.39 -21.75
N ASP A 170 -15.39 -1.71 -22.88
CA ASP A 170 -16.04 -0.39 -22.95
C ASP A 170 -17.51 -0.45 -22.45
N ASP A 171 -18.16 -1.63 -22.52
CA ASP A 171 -19.54 -1.84 -22.03
C ASP A 171 -19.61 -2.19 -20.53
N SER A 172 -18.46 -2.29 -19.84
CA SER A 172 -18.42 -2.53 -18.39
C SER A 172 -18.92 -1.30 -17.63
N ILE A 173 -19.70 -1.56 -16.59
CA ILE A 173 -20.31 -0.54 -15.74
C ILE A 173 -19.52 -0.45 -14.44
N LEU A 174 -19.02 0.75 -14.16
CA LEU A 174 -18.31 1.12 -12.95
C LEU A 174 -19.17 2.05 -12.11
N GLN A 175 -18.76 2.32 -10.88
CA GLN A 175 -19.42 3.24 -9.96
C GLN A 175 -18.47 4.35 -9.56
N SER A 176 -18.93 5.60 -9.63
CA SER A 176 -18.15 6.76 -9.22
C SER A 176 -17.90 6.80 -7.71
N VAL A 177 -16.92 7.60 -7.29
CA VAL A 177 -16.86 8.13 -5.93
C VAL A 177 -18.11 8.96 -5.60
N TYR A 178 -18.36 9.19 -4.31
CA TYR A 178 -19.56 9.87 -3.84
C TYR A 178 -19.53 11.39 -4.03
N PHE A 179 -18.42 12.06 -3.77
CA PHE A 179 -18.33 13.52 -3.86
C PHE A 179 -17.92 13.95 -5.26
N ASP A 180 -18.65 14.90 -5.83
CA ASP A 180 -18.32 15.44 -7.15
C ASP A 180 -16.99 16.18 -7.17
N SER A 181 -16.60 16.80 -6.06
CA SER A 181 -15.31 17.48 -5.92
C SER A 181 -14.10 16.56 -6.01
N PHE A 182 -14.29 15.25 -5.95
CA PHE A 182 -13.22 14.23 -5.96
C PHE A 182 -13.38 13.24 -7.12
N ASP A 183 -14.14 13.60 -8.15
CA ASP A 183 -14.35 12.77 -9.34
C ASP A 183 -13.04 12.34 -10.05
N ARG A 184 -11.97 13.11 -9.87
CA ARG A 184 -10.61 12.81 -10.34
C ARG A 184 -9.94 11.61 -9.69
N SER A 185 -10.44 11.13 -8.55
CA SER A 185 -9.97 9.89 -7.94
C SER A 185 -10.39 8.65 -8.74
N GLY A 186 -11.34 8.79 -9.68
CA GLY A 186 -11.76 7.74 -10.60
C GLY A 186 -12.93 6.90 -10.10
N PRO A 187 -13.14 5.71 -10.68
CA PRO A 187 -14.18 4.80 -10.23
C PRO A 187 -13.80 4.18 -8.88
N TYR A 188 -14.80 4.05 -8.01
CA TYR A 188 -14.66 3.42 -6.71
C TYR A 188 -14.90 1.90 -6.77
N ALA A 189 -15.89 1.44 -7.55
CA ALA A 189 -16.29 0.03 -7.55
C ALA A 189 -16.73 -0.45 -8.93
N TYR A 190 -16.60 -1.75 -9.17
CA TYR A 190 -17.18 -2.43 -10.32
C TYR A 190 -18.66 -2.77 -10.04
N VAL A 191 -19.50 -2.67 -11.07
CA VAL A 191 -20.94 -2.94 -10.96
C VAL A 191 -21.35 -4.13 -11.82
N ASP A 192 -21.04 -4.11 -13.12
CA ASP A 192 -21.48 -5.16 -14.06
C ASP A 192 -20.69 -5.13 -15.39
N GLY A 193 -20.88 -6.14 -16.24
CA GLY A 193 -20.29 -6.26 -17.57
C GLY A 193 -18.88 -6.86 -17.57
N GLY A 194 -18.26 -6.98 -18.76
CA GLY A 194 -16.97 -7.67 -18.89
C GLY A 194 -17.06 -9.20 -18.75
N ASP A 195 -15.92 -9.87 -18.71
CA ASP A 195 -15.83 -11.34 -18.60
C ASP A 195 -15.11 -11.75 -17.31
N PHE A 196 -15.71 -12.69 -16.56
CA PHE A 196 -15.09 -13.30 -15.38
C PHE A 196 -13.78 -14.01 -15.75
N VAL A 197 -12.73 -13.75 -14.97
CA VAL A 197 -11.40 -14.33 -15.15
C VAL A 197 -11.16 -15.40 -14.08
N GLU A 198 -11.15 -15.00 -12.81
CA GLU A 198 -10.91 -15.88 -11.68
C GLU A 198 -11.46 -15.33 -10.36
N ASN A 199 -11.27 -16.08 -9.28
CA ASN A 199 -11.52 -15.63 -7.92
C ASN A 199 -10.36 -16.03 -7.01
N GLY A 200 -10.24 -15.34 -5.89
CA GLY A 200 -9.22 -15.61 -4.90
C GLY A 200 -9.64 -15.17 -3.51
N THR A 201 -8.69 -15.24 -2.59
CA THR A 201 -8.85 -14.78 -1.22
C THR A 201 -7.71 -13.85 -0.85
N PHE A 202 -7.98 -12.91 0.04
CA PHE A 202 -6.99 -11.98 0.57
C PHE A 202 -6.94 -12.06 2.10
N GLU A 203 -5.97 -11.38 2.69
CA GLU A 203 -5.85 -11.20 4.14
C GLU A 203 -5.76 -9.71 4.46
N VAL A 204 -6.30 -9.32 5.61
CA VAL A 204 -6.06 -7.99 6.19
C VAL A 204 -5.36 -8.16 7.53
N ILE A 205 -4.21 -7.49 7.67
CA ILE A 205 -3.38 -7.46 8.87
C ILE A 205 -3.48 -6.07 9.46
N TYR A 206 -3.89 -5.98 10.72
CA TYR A 206 -4.02 -4.73 11.47
C TYR A 206 -2.85 -4.50 12.41
N ASP A 207 -2.64 -3.24 12.80
CA ASP A 207 -1.62 -2.78 13.75
C ASP A 207 -0.20 -3.22 13.36
N TYR A 208 0.14 -3.16 12.08
CA TYR A 208 1.47 -3.49 11.60
C TYR A 208 2.46 -2.33 11.89
N ASP A 209 3.03 -2.35 13.08
CA ASP A 209 3.92 -1.31 13.67
C ASP A 209 5.22 -0.96 12.87
N ASN A 210 5.42 -1.47 11.66
CA ASN A 210 6.69 -1.32 10.91
C ASN A 210 6.54 -0.79 9.47
N LEU A 211 5.33 -0.44 9.03
CA LEU A 211 5.14 0.27 7.77
C LEU A 211 4.69 1.71 8.04
N VAL A 212 4.86 2.54 7.02
CA VAL A 212 4.02 3.73 6.89
C VAL A 212 2.62 3.12 6.65
N GLY A 213 1.66 3.36 7.55
CA GLY A 213 0.38 2.64 7.58
C GLY A 213 0.27 1.58 8.67
N THR A 214 -0.92 1.46 9.27
CA THR A 214 -1.20 0.45 10.31
C THR A 214 -1.84 -0.82 9.78
N ASN A 215 -2.42 -0.77 8.57
CA ASN A 215 -3.23 -1.84 8.01
C ASN A 215 -2.64 -2.30 6.67
N VAL A 216 -2.66 -3.60 6.43
CA VAL A 216 -2.15 -4.21 5.19
C VAL A 216 -3.21 -5.14 4.63
N LEU A 217 -3.62 -4.92 3.39
CA LEU A 217 -4.39 -5.87 2.59
C LEU A 217 -3.42 -6.60 1.66
N THR A 218 -3.34 -7.93 1.71
CA THR A 218 -2.37 -8.71 0.94
C THR A 218 -2.94 -10.04 0.45
N GLY A 219 -2.20 -10.75 -0.40
CA GLY A 219 -2.60 -12.05 -0.98
C GLY A 219 -3.38 -11.95 -2.28
N LEU A 220 -3.40 -10.78 -2.92
CA LEU A 220 -4.03 -10.61 -4.23
C LEU A 220 -3.13 -11.24 -5.30
N ASP A 221 -3.59 -12.32 -5.93
CA ASP A 221 -2.83 -13.06 -6.94
C ASP A 221 -3.08 -12.43 -8.32
N LEU A 222 -2.00 -11.94 -8.93
CA LEU A 222 -1.99 -11.32 -10.24
C LEU A 222 -1.53 -12.27 -11.35
N SER A 223 -1.41 -13.58 -11.08
CA SER A 223 -0.89 -14.54 -12.05
C SER A 223 -1.73 -14.63 -13.34
N PHE A 224 -3.01 -14.22 -13.30
CA PHE A 224 -3.83 -14.06 -14.52
C PHE A 224 -3.27 -13.06 -15.53
N LEU A 225 -2.54 -12.05 -15.10
CA LEU A 225 -1.94 -11.05 -16.00
C LEU A 225 -0.81 -11.65 -16.85
N ASN A 226 -0.20 -12.77 -16.41
CA ASN A 226 0.99 -13.40 -17.00
C ASN A 226 2.25 -12.52 -17.08
N THR A 227 2.15 -11.26 -16.65
CA THR A 227 3.24 -10.29 -16.52
C THR A 227 2.81 -9.19 -15.55
N THR A 228 3.78 -8.59 -14.87
CA THR A 228 3.60 -7.39 -14.06
C THR A 228 4.29 -6.18 -14.70
N ASP A 229 4.86 -6.34 -15.89
CA ASP A 229 5.51 -5.26 -16.63
C ASP A 229 4.44 -4.37 -17.30
N ASN A 230 4.58 -3.05 -17.15
CA ASN A 230 3.65 -2.04 -17.71
C ASN A 230 2.21 -2.22 -17.23
N VAL A 231 2.03 -2.59 -15.97
CA VAL A 231 0.72 -2.63 -15.33
C VAL A 231 0.56 -1.39 -14.46
N LEU A 232 -0.60 -0.77 -14.53
CA LEU A 232 -1.01 0.30 -13.62
C LEU A 232 -2.11 -0.23 -12.70
N PHE A 233 -1.96 -0.03 -11.40
CA PHE A 233 -3.00 -0.26 -10.40
C PHE A 233 -3.57 1.08 -9.95
N SER A 234 -4.88 1.15 -9.74
CA SER A 234 -5.55 2.32 -9.18
C SER A 234 -6.65 1.88 -8.24
N VAL A 235 -6.72 2.49 -7.06
CA VAL A 235 -7.79 2.28 -6.09
C VAL A 235 -8.09 3.58 -5.37
N THR A 236 -9.34 3.78 -4.99
CA THR A 236 -9.78 4.92 -4.19
C THR A 236 -10.82 4.46 -3.18
N GLU A 237 -11.08 5.30 -2.18
CA GLU A 237 -12.16 5.11 -1.23
C GLU A 237 -13.51 5.54 -1.82
N GLN A 238 -14.62 5.10 -1.23
CA GLN A 238 -15.97 5.44 -1.70
C GLN A 238 -16.24 6.94 -1.80
N CYS A 239 -15.66 7.72 -0.88
CA CYS A 239 -15.76 9.17 -0.90
C CYS A 239 -14.81 9.84 -1.88
N GLY A 240 -13.77 9.16 -2.36
CA GLY A 240 -12.66 9.79 -3.08
C GLY A 240 -11.78 10.65 -2.18
N ASN A 241 -11.66 10.32 -0.89
CA ASN A 241 -10.79 11.09 0.02
C ASN A 241 -9.33 11.03 -0.40
N ASP A 242 -8.96 9.89 -0.98
CA ASP A 242 -7.61 9.54 -1.35
C ASP A 242 -7.61 8.59 -2.55
N VAL A 243 -6.56 8.62 -3.36
CA VAL A 243 -6.38 7.71 -4.50
C VAL A 243 -4.96 7.21 -4.52
N LEU A 244 -4.83 5.89 -4.60
CA LEU A 244 -3.54 5.24 -4.65
C LEU A 244 -3.29 4.70 -6.05
N VAL A 245 -2.10 4.97 -6.58
CA VAL A 245 -1.67 4.52 -7.92
C VAL A 245 -0.36 3.74 -7.82
N GLY A 246 -0.24 2.64 -8.56
CA GLY A 246 0.96 1.81 -8.57
C GLY A 246 1.42 1.42 -9.98
N ASP A 247 2.73 1.43 -10.24
CA ASP A 247 3.38 0.98 -11.49
C ASP A 247 4.70 0.24 -11.18
N PRO A 248 4.78 -1.08 -11.43
CA PRO A 248 5.98 -1.88 -11.19
C PRO A 248 7.21 -1.47 -12.01
N VAL A 249 7.06 -0.71 -13.11
CA VAL A 249 8.18 -0.29 -13.96
C VAL A 249 9.02 0.79 -13.28
N ASN A 250 8.43 1.55 -12.37
CA ASN A 250 9.07 2.70 -11.72
C ASN A 250 9.04 2.54 -10.18
N PRO A 251 9.61 1.45 -9.62
CA PRO A 251 9.55 1.23 -8.19
C PRO A 251 10.25 2.36 -7.45
N VAL A 252 9.66 2.77 -6.33
CA VAL A 252 10.24 3.82 -5.48
C VAL A 252 11.57 3.29 -4.94
N PRO A 253 12.71 3.94 -5.23
CA PRO A 253 14.00 3.45 -4.77
C PRO A 253 14.00 3.35 -3.25
N GLU A 254 14.32 2.16 -2.72
CA GLU A 254 14.47 1.97 -1.28
C GLU A 254 15.36 3.09 -0.70
N PRO A 255 14.97 3.71 0.43
CA PRO A 255 15.72 4.83 0.95
C PRO A 255 17.14 4.39 1.27
N GLY A 256 18.13 5.18 0.84
CA GLY A 256 19.57 4.95 1.09
C GLY A 256 19.95 4.89 2.58
N THR A 257 18.98 5.00 3.49
CA THR A 257 19.10 4.74 4.92
C THR A 257 19.57 3.32 5.22
N LEU A 258 19.18 2.30 4.46
CA LEU A 258 19.71 0.93 4.64
C LEU A 258 21.20 0.85 4.32
N LEU A 259 21.62 1.51 3.23
CA LEU A 259 23.03 1.67 2.90
C LEU A 259 23.78 2.46 3.99
N LEU A 260 23.17 3.53 4.50
CA LEU A 260 23.74 4.38 5.55
C LEU A 260 23.89 3.62 6.88
N LEU A 261 22.89 2.81 7.24
CA LEU A 261 22.93 1.92 8.41
C LEU A 261 24.05 0.90 8.25
N GLY A 262 24.14 0.24 7.09
CA GLY A 262 25.22 -0.70 6.78
C GLY A 262 26.61 -0.05 6.86
N ALA A 263 26.76 1.13 6.26
CA ALA A 263 28.01 1.89 6.30
C ALA A 263 28.36 2.37 7.73
N GLY A 264 27.37 2.79 8.50
CA GLY A 264 27.53 3.18 9.91
C GLY A 264 28.01 2.04 10.79
N LEU A 265 27.39 0.86 10.66
CA LEU A 265 27.80 -0.35 11.40
C LEU A 265 29.23 -0.77 11.03
N LEU A 266 29.61 -0.74 9.75
CA LEU A 266 30.98 -1.00 9.30
C LEU A 266 31.97 0.04 9.84
N GLY A 267 31.58 1.31 9.91
CA GLY A 267 32.36 2.40 10.49
C GLY A 267 32.68 2.16 11.97
N ILE A 268 31.68 1.76 12.76
CA ILE A 268 31.85 1.44 14.19
C ILE A 268 32.81 0.25 14.38
N LEU A 269 32.68 -0.81 13.57
CA LEU A 269 33.59 -1.95 13.60
C LEU A 269 35.03 -1.56 13.24
N GLY A 270 35.20 -0.62 12.30
CA GLY A 270 36.51 -0.08 11.91
C GLY A 270 37.20 0.72 13.03
N LEU A 271 36.45 1.56 13.75
CA LEU A 271 36.97 2.37 14.86
C LEU A 271 37.42 1.49 16.05
N GLY A 272 36.73 0.38 16.31
CA GLY A 272 37.09 -0.57 17.38
C GLY A 272 38.47 -1.21 17.21
N LYS A 273 39.00 -1.31 15.98
CA LYS A 273 40.35 -1.85 15.72
C LYS A 273 41.48 -0.86 16.04
N ARG A 274 41.24 0.46 16.02
CA ARG A 274 42.29 1.47 16.26
C ARG A 274 42.61 1.70 17.73
N ILE A 275 41.69 1.41 18.65
CA ILE A 275 41.85 1.67 20.08
C ILE A 275 42.78 0.63 20.77
N LYS A 276 43.20 -0.43 20.06
CA LYS A 276 44.08 -1.49 20.60
C LYS A 276 45.57 -1.33 20.29
N ASN A 277 45.98 -0.26 19.60
CA ASN A 277 47.38 0.11 19.39
C ASN A 277 47.71 1.39 20.18
#